data_AF-A0A4R2N7M6-F1
#
_entry.id   AF-A0A4R2N7M6-F1
#
_cell.length_a   1.000
_cell.length_b   1.000
_cell.length_c   1.000
_cell.angle_alpha   90.00
_cell.angle_beta   90.00
_cell.angle_gamma   90.00
#
_symmetry.space_group_name_H-M   'P 1'
#
loop_
_entity.id
_entity.type
_entity.pdbx_description
1 polymer ?
#
loop_
_entity_poly.entity_id
_entity_poly.type
_entity_poly.pdbx_seq_one_letter_code
_entity_poly.pdbx_strand_id
1 'polypeptide(L)'
;MAVKRDEVVPEDLVAHLQKTIPGFRHEAQHHQIALARMVWLGSSKRRQHDCLDGAMSFYCRELEEAFGRGGFKAINDRLGFFTDSGQWFHGAGLTKGYWFSGLVKASRDAYLARRWRKVTRLLMADGVPLGTIPAAVASRDMNNITTTAWKSAKQLNLVRVDLDSLNRLRAWLARVLDDYDHGRVPHDLVTQFPPRVAIERLAHMTAQVIRLAKTDVAGNGYIAHHYVQATSGRLYAKGINLQTAPGLVKQAALAGLWEYDFANCHFAIIAQMAREHGHQCSAIARYLADKAATRWAIAAQAGITEAQAKVCLLAVMYGARASEWHENAIPEAIGQEAAARLFKVAQFKAISTDVAQARHAILKGWKHRTSNGRLTNAFGKSIDGKAKPAEKMAHLLQGVEARALKAAIDLHPSEIVLVQHDGFAATAQLKEQAITEAVFKATGYRLELEKKQIQVSPDAYFLKSRMQSEIGPQPAPVLGLRDSLAH
;
A
#
# COMPACT_ATOMS: atom_id res chain seq x y z
N MET A 1 19.37 13.31 -17.69
CA MET A 1 18.73 12.81 -16.44
C MET A 1 19.07 11.33 -16.30
N ALA A 2 19.35 10.84 -15.09
CA ALA A 2 19.58 9.41 -14.90
C ALA A 2 18.29 8.64 -15.23
N VAL A 3 18.37 7.65 -16.10
CA VAL A 3 17.23 6.84 -16.52
C VAL A 3 16.68 6.11 -15.29
N LYS A 4 15.43 6.37 -14.93
CA LYS A 4 14.76 5.72 -13.79
C LYS A 4 14.43 4.28 -14.16
N ARG A 5 15.32 3.35 -13.77
CA ARG A 5 15.22 1.91 -14.07
C ARG A 5 14.04 1.20 -13.39
N ASP A 6 13.37 1.89 -12.46
CA ASP A 6 12.18 1.44 -11.72
C ASP A 6 10.86 1.92 -12.36
N GLU A 7 10.94 2.76 -13.40
CA GLU A 7 9.80 3.29 -14.12
C GLU A 7 9.66 2.61 -15.49
N VAL A 8 9.27 1.33 -15.47
CA VAL A 8 9.19 0.49 -16.68
C VAL A 8 7.76 0.18 -17.12
N VAL A 9 7.61 -0.06 -18.42
CA VAL A 9 6.34 -0.44 -19.06
C VAL A 9 6.52 -1.67 -19.96
N PRO A 10 5.55 -2.60 -20.05
CA PRO A 10 5.60 -3.68 -21.04
C PRO A 10 5.67 -3.14 -22.47
N GLU A 11 6.65 -3.60 -23.25
CA GLU A 11 6.80 -3.21 -24.67
C GLU A 11 5.53 -3.53 -25.48
N ASP A 12 4.91 -4.67 -25.22
CA ASP A 12 3.71 -5.09 -25.93
C ASP A 12 2.46 -4.27 -25.58
N LEU A 13 2.46 -3.54 -24.47
CA LEU A 13 1.45 -2.51 -24.18
C LEU A 13 1.63 -1.31 -25.10
N VAL A 14 2.87 -0.82 -25.29
CA VAL A 14 3.15 0.28 -26.21
C VAL A 14 2.73 -0.09 -27.63
N ALA A 15 3.14 -1.28 -28.09
CA ALA A 15 2.76 -1.80 -29.40
C ALA A 15 1.24 -2.01 -29.56
N HIS A 16 0.53 -2.33 -28.48
CA HIS A 16 -0.93 -2.40 -28.48
C HIS A 16 -1.56 -1.01 -28.65
N LEU A 17 -1.12 -0.03 -27.87
CA LEU A 17 -1.62 1.35 -27.96
C LEU A 17 -1.37 1.98 -29.34
N GLN A 18 -0.20 1.73 -29.95
CA GLN A 18 0.12 2.14 -31.32
C GLN A 18 -0.87 1.64 -32.37
N LYS A 19 -1.50 0.48 -32.13
CA LYS A 19 -2.48 -0.13 -33.04
C LYS A 19 -3.90 0.35 -32.79
N THR A 20 -4.24 0.63 -31.54
CA THR A 20 -5.63 0.87 -31.13
C THR A 20 -5.99 2.33 -30.92
N ILE A 21 -5.00 3.20 -30.69
CA ILE A 21 -5.23 4.63 -30.44
C ILE A 21 -4.78 5.42 -31.69
N PRO A 22 -5.71 6.07 -32.42
CA PRO A 22 -5.36 6.90 -33.57
C PRO A 22 -4.36 7.98 -33.20
N GLY A 23 -3.38 8.24 -34.07
CA GLY A 23 -2.35 9.26 -33.86
C GLY A 23 -1.22 8.85 -32.91
N PHE A 24 -1.43 7.91 -31.98
CA PHE A 24 -0.45 7.57 -30.93
C PHE A 24 0.92 7.15 -31.48
N ARG A 25 0.94 6.36 -32.57
CA ARG A 25 2.18 5.89 -33.21
C ARG A 25 3.05 7.00 -33.80
N HIS A 26 2.51 8.20 -34.01
CA HIS A 26 3.21 9.33 -34.59
C HIS A 26 3.80 10.27 -33.53
N GLU A 27 3.46 10.08 -32.26
CA GLU A 27 4.08 10.82 -31.16
C GLU A 27 5.54 10.39 -30.97
N ALA A 28 6.36 11.25 -30.36
CA ALA A 28 7.73 10.90 -30.02
C ALA A 28 7.79 9.67 -29.10
N GLN A 29 8.80 8.81 -29.25
CA GLN A 29 8.89 7.54 -28.52
C GLN A 29 8.79 7.70 -26.99
N HIS A 30 9.48 8.70 -26.42
CA HIS A 30 9.42 8.98 -24.99
C HIS A 30 8.02 9.41 -24.52
N HIS A 31 7.27 10.17 -25.35
CA HIS A 31 5.86 10.49 -25.07
C HIS A 31 4.96 9.25 -25.12
N GLN A 32 5.17 8.35 -26.11
CA GLN A 32 4.43 7.10 -26.19
C GLN A 32 4.63 6.26 -24.92
N ILE A 33 5.88 6.16 -24.45
CA ILE A 33 6.22 5.40 -23.23
C ILE A 33 5.62 6.07 -21.99
N ALA A 34 5.72 7.40 -21.87
CA ALA A 34 5.13 8.13 -20.76
C ALA A 34 3.61 7.93 -20.69
N LEU A 35 2.89 8.05 -21.80
CA LEU A 35 1.45 7.77 -21.87
C LEU A 35 1.14 6.31 -21.56
N ALA A 36 1.89 5.35 -22.12
CA ALA A 36 1.72 3.93 -21.82
C ALA A 36 1.95 3.62 -20.34
N ARG A 37 2.91 4.29 -19.69
CA ARG A 37 3.14 4.22 -18.24
C ARG A 37 1.96 4.78 -17.46
N MET A 38 1.35 5.87 -17.91
CA MET A 38 0.11 6.39 -17.29
C MET A 38 -1.05 5.39 -17.44
N VAL A 39 -1.22 4.75 -18.60
CA VAL A 39 -2.19 3.65 -18.81
C VAL A 39 -1.92 2.47 -17.87
N TRP A 40 -0.65 2.10 -17.72
CA TRP A 40 -0.20 1.01 -16.89
C TRP A 40 -0.43 1.29 -15.39
N LEU A 41 -0.11 2.49 -14.91
CA LEU A 41 -0.21 2.84 -13.48
C LEU A 41 -1.57 3.40 -13.07
N GLY A 42 -2.39 3.87 -14.01
CA GLY A 42 -3.55 4.72 -13.75
C GLY A 42 -4.60 4.09 -12.81
N SER A 43 -4.83 2.78 -12.90
CA SER A 43 -5.77 2.08 -12.02
C SER A 43 -5.21 1.72 -10.65
N SER A 44 -3.94 2.04 -10.37
CA SER A 44 -3.33 1.71 -9.08
C SER A 44 -3.88 2.58 -7.96
N LYS A 45 -3.98 2.01 -6.75
CA LYS A 45 -4.49 2.72 -5.56
C LYS A 45 -3.77 4.05 -5.30
N ARG A 46 -2.46 4.11 -5.53
CA ARG A 46 -1.63 5.32 -5.34
C ARG A 46 -1.91 6.43 -6.35
N ARG A 47 -2.55 6.12 -7.47
CA ARG A 47 -2.90 7.11 -8.50
C ARG A 47 -4.33 7.60 -8.38
N GLN A 48 -5.14 7.06 -7.47
CA GLN A 48 -6.51 7.53 -7.30
C GLN A 48 -6.51 8.96 -6.76
N HIS A 49 -7.36 9.78 -7.37
CA HIS A 49 -7.63 11.11 -6.89
C HIS A 49 -8.39 11.06 -5.57
N ASP A 50 -8.14 12.05 -4.72
CA ASP A 50 -8.54 12.00 -3.31
C ASP A 50 -10.00 12.38 -3.11
N CYS A 51 -10.53 13.26 -3.98
CA CYS A 51 -11.91 13.75 -3.89
C CYS A 51 -12.78 13.45 -5.12
N LEU A 52 -12.22 12.87 -6.18
CA LEU A 52 -12.95 12.63 -7.43
C LEU A 52 -12.98 11.14 -7.74
N ASP A 53 -14.18 10.57 -7.71
CA ASP A 53 -14.32 9.13 -7.93
C ASP A 53 -13.94 8.73 -9.36
N GLY A 54 -13.28 7.58 -9.46
CA GLY A 54 -12.72 7.05 -10.71
C GLY A 54 -11.58 7.88 -11.33
N ALA A 55 -11.24 9.05 -10.77
CA ALA A 55 -10.21 9.92 -11.32
C ALA A 55 -8.81 9.52 -10.86
N MET A 56 -7.83 9.90 -11.66
CA MET A 56 -6.40 9.73 -11.40
C MET A 56 -5.73 11.07 -11.08
N SER A 57 -4.65 11.01 -10.31
CA SER A 57 -3.82 12.14 -9.94
C SER A 57 -2.43 12.03 -10.60
N PHE A 58 -2.07 13.08 -11.34
CA PHE A 58 -0.74 13.28 -11.91
C PHE A 58 -0.26 14.69 -11.57
N TYR A 59 0.93 14.79 -10.98
CA TYR A 59 1.49 16.07 -10.55
C TYR A 59 2.02 16.86 -11.74
N CYS A 60 1.93 18.20 -11.67
CA CYS A 60 2.41 19.07 -12.75
C CYS A 60 3.89 18.83 -13.08
N ARG A 61 4.75 18.66 -12.07
CA ARG A 61 6.18 18.35 -12.28
C ARG A 61 6.40 17.02 -12.99
N GLU A 62 5.63 15.98 -12.66
CA GLU A 62 5.71 14.68 -13.35
C GLU A 62 5.32 14.82 -14.83
N LEU A 63 4.28 15.60 -15.12
CA LEU A 63 3.86 15.85 -16.51
C LEU A 63 4.88 16.71 -17.27
N GLU A 64 5.46 17.73 -16.64
CA GLU A 64 6.49 18.56 -17.27
C GLU A 64 7.81 17.79 -17.48
N GLU A 65 8.21 16.94 -16.54
CA GLU A 65 9.37 16.05 -16.70
C GLU A 65 9.19 15.07 -17.88
N ALA A 66 7.97 14.57 -18.09
CA ALA A 66 7.69 13.56 -19.10
C ALA A 66 7.39 14.13 -20.49
N PHE A 67 6.75 15.31 -20.57
CA PHE A 67 6.21 15.87 -21.81
C PHE A 67 6.71 17.29 -22.12
N GLY A 68 7.49 17.90 -21.23
CA GLY A 68 7.84 19.31 -21.32
C GLY A 68 6.70 20.25 -20.92
N ARG A 69 7.04 21.54 -20.76
CA ARG A 69 6.07 22.57 -20.34
C ARG A 69 4.96 22.72 -21.38
N GLY A 70 3.72 22.42 -20.98
CA GLY A 70 2.54 22.47 -21.84
C GLY A 70 2.40 21.32 -22.85
N GLY A 71 3.42 20.46 -22.98
CA GLY A 71 3.42 19.38 -23.97
C GLY A 71 2.35 18.32 -23.72
N PHE A 72 2.10 17.97 -22.45
CA PHE A 72 1.04 17.02 -22.10
C PHE A 72 -0.33 17.46 -22.61
N LYS A 73 -0.68 18.75 -22.44
CA LYS A 73 -1.96 19.29 -22.91
C LYS A 73 -2.05 19.20 -24.43
N ALA A 74 -1.02 19.66 -25.14
CA ALA A 74 -1.01 19.62 -26.61
C ALA A 74 -1.14 18.19 -27.18
N ILE A 75 -0.51 17.20 -26.53
CA ILE A 75 -0.64 15.79 -26.91
C ILE A 75 -2.04 15.26 -26.59
N ASN A 76 -2.56 15.58 -25.41
CA ASN A 76 -3.90 15.14 -25.00
C ASN A 76 -5.00 15.72 -25.90
N ASP A 77 -4.88 16.99 -26.30
CA ASP A 77 -5.83 17.64 -27.22
C ASP A 77 -5.81 16.97 -28.61
N ARG A 78 -4.66 16.49 -29.07
CA ARG A 78 -4.55 15.73 -30.34
C ARG A 78 -5.09 14.30 -30.26
N LEU A 79 -4.78 13.60 -29.17
CA LEU A 79 -5.07 12.16 -29.05
C LEU A 79 -6.41 11.85 -28.36
N GLY A 80 -6.99 12.81 -27.63
CA GLY A 80 -8.17 12.58 -26.80
C GLY A 80 -7.91 11.49 -25.75
N PHE A 81 -6.74 11.50 -25.12
CA PHE A 81 -6.27 10.38 -24.30
C PHE A 81 -6.93 10.36 -22.91
N PHE A 82 -7.11 11.53 -22.33
CA PHE A 82 -7.73 11.76 -21.03
C PHE A 82 -8.81 12.85 -21.12
N THR A 83 -9.84 12.71 -20.30
CA THR A 83 -10.67 13.84 -19.87
C THR A 83 -10.13 14.35 -18.53
N ASP A 84 -10.20 15.66 -18.28
CA ASP A 84 -9.75 16.24 -17.01
C ASP A 84 -10.84 17.09 -16.35
N SER A 85 -10.71 17.31 -15.05
CA SER A 85 -11.67 18.05 -14.22
C SER A 85 -11.76 19.55 -14.55
N GLY A 86 -10.98 20.06 -15.50
CA GLY A 86 -10.92 21.46 -15.89
C GLY A 86 -10.11 22.32 -14.92
N GLN A 87 -10.29 22.13 -13.62
CA GLN A 87 -9.68 22.93 -12.55
C GLN A 87 -8.66 22.17 -11.71
N TRP A 88 -7.62 22.88 -11.27
CA TRP A 88 -6.69 22.44 -10.24
C TRP A 88 -7.27 22.74 -8.86
N PHE A 89 -7.18 21.78 -7.94
CA PHE A 89 -7.66 21.93 -6.58
C PHE A 89 -6.55 22.45 -5.64
N HIS A 90 -5.92 23.57 -6.02
CA HIS A 90 -4.77 24.15 -5.31
C HIS A 90 -5.04 24.44 -3.84
N GLY A 91 -6.25 24.93 -3.52
CA GLY A 91 -6.65 25.23 -2.13
C GLY A 91 -6.67 24.01 -1.21
N ALA A 92 -6.83 22.81 -1.78
CA ALA A 92 -6.79 21.54 -1.06
C ALA A 92 -5.44 20.80 -1.21
N GLY A 93 -4.46 21.39 -1.91
CA GLY A 93 -3.20 20.73 -2.23
C GLY A 93 -3.34 19.54 -3.20
N LEU A 94 -4.43 19.46 -3.95
CA LEU A 94 -4.76 18.35 -4.83
C LEU A 94 -4.50 18.71 -6.31
N THR A 95 -4.24 17.68 -7.14
CA THR A 95 -4.00 17.85 -8.58
C THR A 95 -5.30 18.06 -9.35
N LYS A 96 -5.24 18.20 -10.68
CA LYS A 96 -6.40 17.88 -11.53
C LYS A 96 -6.80 16.42 -11.38
N GLY A 97 -8.08 16.13 -11.56
CA GLY A 97 -8.57 14.76 -11.77
C GLY A 97 -8.50 14.40 -13.24
N TYR A 98 -7.97 13.21 -13.56
CA TYR A 98 -7.87 12.69 -14.92
C TYR A 98 -8.61 11.37 -15.06
N TRP A 99 -9.43 11.21 -16.10
CA TRP A 99 -10.05 9.93 -16.47
C TRP A 99 -9.55 9.51 -17.84
N PHE A 100 -9.39 8.21 -18.06
CA PHE A 100 -9.17 7.72 -19.42
C PHE A 100 -10.39 8.03 -20.28
N SER A 101 -10.18 8.47 -21.51
CA SER A 101 -11.27 8.55 -22.48
C SER A 101 -11.86 7.15 -22.72
N GLY A 102 -13.10 7.08 -23.22
CA GLY A 102 -13.75 5.80 -23.51
C GLY A 102 -12.92 4.92 -24.45
N LEU A 103 -12.25 5.53 -25.43
CA LEU A 103 -11.34 4.86 -26.36
C LEU A 103 -10.13 4.23 -25.64
N VAL A 104 -9.45 5.01 -24.78
CA VAL A 104 -8.27 4.53 -24.05
C VAL A 104 -8.67 3.47 -23.02
N LYS A 105 -9.81 3.65 -22.34
CA LYS A 105 -10.37 2.64 -21.44
C LYS A 105 -10.61 1.32 -22.18
N ALA A 106 -11.34 1.35 -23.30
CA ALA A 106 -11.61 0.16 -24.09
C ALA A 106 -10.33 -0.52 -24.60
N SER A 107 -9.36 0.25 -25.09
CA SER A 107 -8.06 -0.29 -25.52
C SER A 107 -7.30 -0.96 -24.37
N ARG A 108 -7.25 -0.31 -23.20
CA ARG A 108 -6.58 -0.83 -22.00
C ARG A 108 -7.24 -2.11 -21.51
N ASP A 109 -8.57 -2.15 -21.45
CA ASP A 109 -9.33 -3.30 -20.97
C ASP A 109 -9.16 -4.48 -21.93
N ALA A 110 -9.20 -4.22 -23.24
CA ALA A 110 -8.88 -5.21 -24.27
C ALA A 110 -7.46 -5.76 -24.12
N TYR A 111 -6.47 -4.93 -23.81
CA TYR A 111 -5.09 -5.38 -23.55
C TYR A 111 -5.00 -6.28 -22.32
N LEU A 112 -5.62 -5.89 -21.20
CA LEU A 112 -5.55 -6.62 -19.93
C LEU A 112 -6.34 -7.94 -19.97
N ALA A 113 -7.36 -8.04 -20.83
CA ALA A 113 -8.09 -9.29 -21.07
C ALA A 113 -7.27 -10.36 -21.81
N ARG A 114 -6.15 -9.99 -22.48
CA ARG A 114 -5.37 -10.90 -23.34
C ARG A 114 -4.79 -12.08 -22.55
N ARG A 115 -4.64 -13.22 -23.24
CA ARG A 115 -3.82 -14.35 -22.77
C ARG A 115 -2.41 -14.21 -23.35
N TRP A 116 -1.46 -13.72 -22.56
CA TRP A 116 -0.07 -13.61 -22.99
C TRP A 116 0.61 -14.99 -22.99
N ARG A 117 0.99 -15.46 -24.18
CA ARG A 117 1.74 -16.71 -24.37
C ARG A 117 3.26 -16.50 -24.43
N LYS A 118 3.70 -15.31 -24.83
CA LYS A 118 5.12 -14.95 -24.98
C LYS A 118 5.54 -13.98 -23.89
N VAL A 119 6.82 -14.02 -23.54
CA VAL A 119 7.47 -13.00 -22.70
C VAL A 119 7.48 -11.65 -23.43
N THR A 120 7.56 -10.55 -22.67
CA THR A 120 7.81 -9.20 -23.21
C THR A 120 9.05 -8.60 -22.60
N ARG A 121 9.65 -7.67 -23.33
CA ARG A 121 10.59 -6.70 -22.79
C ARG A 121 9.87 -5.70 -21.90
N LEU A 122 10.59 -5.18 -20.92
CA LEU A 122 10.22 -4.00 -20.16
C LEU A 122 11.00 -2.81 -20.71
N LEU A 123 10.33 -1.76 -21.14
CA LEU A 123 10.96 -0.54 -21.64
C LEU A 123 11.12 0.46 -20.50
N MET A 124 12.30 1.07 -20.40
CA MET A 124 12.57 2.21 -19.53
C MET A 124 11.99 3.50 -20.14
N ALA A 125 12.02 4.61 -19.37
CA ALA A 125 11.46 5.90 -19.79
C ALA A 125 12.04 6.45 -21.11
N ASP A 126 13.28 6.10 -21.44
CA ASP A 126 13.97 6.47 -22.68
C ASP A 126 13.65 5.54 -23.87
N GLY A 127 12.90 4.45 -23.64
CA GLY A 127 12.54 3.45 -24.64
C GLY A 127 13.54 2.34 -24.82
N VAL A 128 14.64 2.35 -24.06
CA VAL A 128 15.61 1.27 -24.08
C VAL A 128 15.06 0.09 -23.26
N PRO A 129 15.14 -1.14 -23.78
CA PRO A 129 14.79 -2.33 -23.01
C PRO A 129 15.64 -2.48 -21.74
N LEU A 130 15.01 -2.85 -20.63
CA LEU A 130 15.68 -3.16 -19.39
C LEU A 130 16.45 -4.48 -19.54
N GLY A 131 17.76 -4.40 -19.76
CA GLY A 131 18.61 -5.58 -19.95
C GLY A 131 18.92 -6.36 -18.67
N THR A 132 18.89 -5.72 -17.50
CA THR A 132 19.16 -6.36 -16.21
C THR A 132 18.26 -5.82 -15.10
N ILE A 133 17.83 -6.72 -14.20
CA ILE A 133 17.02 -6.33 -13.04
C ILE A 133 17.88 -5.46 -12.11
N PRO A 134 17.37 -4.32 -11.63
CA PRO A 134 18.02 -3.56 -10.58
C PRO A 134 18.28 -4.40 -9.31
N ALA A 135 19.20 -3.93 -8.47
CA ALA A 135 19.34 -4.48 -7.13
C ALA A 135 18.01 -4.38 -6.35
N ALA A 136 17.78 -5.31 -5.43
CA ALA A 136 16.54 -5.37 -4.64
C ALA A 136 16.23 -4.05 -3.93
N VAL A 137 17.25 -3.41 -3.35
CA VAL A 137 17.12 -2.14 -2.64
C VAL A 137 17.94 -1.08 -3.37
N ALA A 138 17.35 0.07 -3.61
CA ALA A 138 18.01 1.24 -4.17
C ALA A 138 19.22 1.65 -3.32
N SER A 139 20.29 2.08 -3.98
CA SER A 139 21.49 2.60 -3.30
C SER A 139 21.23 3.92 -2.57
N ARG A 140 20.14 4.62 -2.91
CA ARG A 140 19.70 5.87 -2.28
C ARG A 140 18.29 5.71 -1.70
N ASP A 141 18.07 6.35 -0.56
CA ASP A 141 16.75 6.42 0.09
C ASP A 141 15.85 7.49 -0.57
N MET A 142 14.62 7.65 -0.06
CA MET A 142 13.65 8.63 -0.59
C MET A 142 14.14 10.09 -0.53
N ASN A 143 15.12 10.41 0.33
CA ASN A 143 15.75 11.73 0.39
C ASN A 143 16.99 11.83 -0.50
N ASN A 144 17.20 10.86 -1.40
CA ASN A 144 18.35 10.77 -2.29
C ASN A 144 19.70 10.62 -1.52
N ILE A 145 19.65 10.10 -0.28
CA ILE A 145 20.84 9.86 0.55
C ILE A 145 21.29 8.41 0.38
N THR A 146 22.58 8.17 0.18
CA THR A 146 23.14 6.83 0.05
C THR A 146 22.82 5.98 1.28
N THR A 147 22.29 4.77 1.06
CA THR A 147 21.97 3.81 2.11
C THR A 147 22.59 2.46 1.82
N THR A 148 23.11 1.82 2.87
CA THR A 148 23.64 0.46 2.83
C THR A 148 23.03 -0.41 3.94
N ALA A 149 21.91 0.02 4.50
CA ALA A 149 21.32 -0.63 5.67
C ALA A 149 20.83 -2.06 5.38
N TRP A 150 20.37 -2.34 4.16
CA TRP A 150 19.69 -3.60 3.80
C TRP A 150 20.58 -4.56 3.00
N LYS A 151 21.81 -4.83 3.46
CA LYS A 151 22.79 -5.65 2.72
C LYS A 151 22.35 -7.11 2.49
N SER A 152 21.56 -7.65 3.41
CA SER A 152 21.06 -9.04 3.38
C SER A 152 19.80 -9.21 2.54
N ALA A 153 19.17 -8.11 2.09
CA ALA A 153 17.90 -8.11 1.37
C ALA A 153 18.04 -8.40 -0.14
N LYS A 154 19.12 -9.05 -0.57
CA LYS A 154 19.45 -9.24 -2.00
C LYS A 154 18.42 -10.08 -2.74
N GLN A 155 17.78 -11.03 -2.06
CA GLN A 155 16.82 -11.97 -2.64
C GLN A 155 15.40 -11.39 -2.78
N LEU A 156 15.15 -10.17 -2.28
CA LEU A 156 13.84 -9.53 -2.40
C LEU A 156 13.52 -9.02 -3.81
N ASN A 157 14.49 -9.03 -4.73
CA ASN A 157 14.29 -8.50 -6.08
C ASN A 157 13.48 -9.43 -6.98
N LEU A 158 13.37 -10.72 -6.67
CA LEU A 158 12.75 -11.72 -7.54
C LEU A 158 11.79 -12.59 -6.75
N VAL A 159 10.50 -12.37 -6.98
CA VAL A 159 9.44 -13.14 -6.31
C VAL A 159 8.84 -14.12 -7.30
N ARG A 160 8.99 -15.42 -7.03
CA ARG A 160 8.27 -16.47 -7.77
C ARG A 160 6.78 -16.36 -7.46
N VAL A 161 5.95 -16.40 -8.51
CA VAL A 161 4.50 -16.37 -8.37
C VAL A 161 3.84 -17.64 -8.87
N ASP A 162 2.72 -18.01 -8.25
CA ASP A 162 1.85 -19.08 -8.72
C ASP A 162 0.96 -18.58 -9.86
N LEU A 163 1.44 -18.79 -11.09
CA LEU A 163 0.71 -18.42 -12.31
C LEU A 163 -0.62 -19.18 -12.47
N ASP A 164 -0.73 -20.40 -11.95
CA ASP A 164 -1.95 -21.20 -12.09
C ASP A 164 -3.04 -20.63 -11.18
N SER A 165 -2.70 -20.33 -9.92
CA SER A 165 -3.59 -19.65 -8.98
C SER A 165 -4.00 -18.26 -9.49
N LEU A 166 -3.07 -17.49 -10.06
CA LEU A 166 -3.40 -16.20 -10.69
C LEU A 166 -4.34 -16.34 -11.89
N ASN A 167 -4.13 -17.34 -12.76
CA ASN A 167 -5.01 -17.59 -13.91
C ASN A 167 -6.41 -18.05 -13.46
N ARG A 168 -6.50 -18.90 -12.43
CA ARG A 168 -7.77 -19.28 -11.79
C ARG A 168 -8.50 -18.06 -11.23
N LEU A 169 -7.80 -17.20 -10.50
CA LEU A 169 -8.36 -15.94 -9.98
C LEU A 169 -8.84 -15.03 -11.12
N ARG A 170 -8.04 -14.89 -12.19
CA ARG A 170 -8.43 -14.08 -13.35
C ARG A 170 -9.70 -14.60 -14.03
N ALA A 171 -9.82 -15.91 -14.20
CA ALA A 171 -11.01 -16.53 -14.77
C ALA A 171 -12.24 -16.35 -13.86
N TRP A 172 -12.06 -16.46 -12.55
CA TRP A 172 -13.11 -16.18 -11.57
C TRP A 172 -13.58 -14.72 -11.63
N LEU A 173 -12.66 -13.76 -11.59
CA LEU A 173 -12.97 -12.32 -11.67
C LEU A 173 -13.68 -11.96 -12.99
N ALA A 174 -13.29 -12.58 -14.11
CA ALA A 174 -13.94 -12.36 -15.39
C ALA A 174 -15.40 -12.84 -15.39
N ARG A 175 -15.71 -13.98 -14.77
CA ARG A 175 -17.09 -14.46 -14.61
C ARG A 175 -17.91 -13.51 -13.74
N VAL A 176 -17.35 -13.03 -12.63
CA VAL A 176 -18.02 -12.06 -11.76
C VAL A 176 -18.33 -10.76 -12.50
N LEU A 177 -17.40 -10.26 -13.32
CA LEU A 177 -17.64 -9.06 -14.14
C LEU A 177 -18.73 -9.28 -15.19
N ASP A 178 -18.73 -10.43 -15.87
CA ASP A 178 -19.79 -10.81 -16.82
C ASP A 178 -21.17 -10.84 -16.14
N ASP A 179 -21.22 -11.38 -14.93
CA ASP A 179 -22.42 -11.41 -14.10
C ASP A 179 -22.91 -10.01 -13.74
N TYR A 180 -22.03 -9.09 -13.34
CA TYR A 180 -22.37 -7.68 -13.16
C TYR A 180 -22.92 -7.03 -14.44
N ASP A 181 -22.30 -7.30 -15.59
CA ASP A 181 -22.68 -6.71 -16.87
C ASP A 181 -24.05 -7.21 -17.36
N HIS A 182 -24.47 -8.41 -16.96
CA HIS A 182 -25.80 -8.97 -17.24
C HIS A 182 -26.84 -8.70 -16.15
N GLY A 183 -26.53 -7.87 -15.15
CA GLY A 183 -27.42 -7.60 -14.01
C GLY A 183 -27.62 -8.79 -13.07
N ARG A 184 -26.85 -9.87 -13.26
CA ARG A 184 -26.80 -11.04 -12.38
C ARG A 184 -25.77 -10.75 -11.30
N VAL A 185 -26.02 -9.84 -10.36
CA VAL A 185 -25.11 -9.74 -9.21
C VAL A 185 -25.04 -11.13 -8.58
N PRO A 186 -23.86 -11.73 -8.32
CA PRO A 186 -23.78 -13.02 -7.66
C PRO A 186 -24.27 -12.88 -6.21
N HIS A 187 -25.59 -12.82 -6.05
CA HIS A 187 -26.26 -12.83 -4.76
C HIS A 187 -26.31 -14.28 -4.33
N ASP A 188 -25.21 -14.76 -3.75
CA ASP A 188 -25.38 -15.80 -2.75
C ASP A 188 -26.03 -15.15 -1.52
N LEU A 189 -26.99 -15.81 -0.88
CA LEU A 189 -27.67 -15.36 0.35
C LEU A 189 -26.65 -14.90 1.41
N VAL A 190 -25.42 -15.41 1.34
CA VAL A 190 -24.33 -15.21 2.30
C VAL A 190 -23.18 -14.31 1.81
N THR A 191 -23.12 -13.84 0.55
CA THR A 191 -22.01 -12.97 0.07
C THR A 191 -22.50 -11.65 -0.56
N GLN A 192 -22.08 -10.49 0.01
CA GLN A 192 -22.28 -9.19 -0.61
C GLN A 192 -21.04 -8.87 -1.45
N PHE A 193 -21.19 -8.91 -2.77
CA PHE A 193 -20.09 -8.59 -3.67
C PHE A 193 -19.81 -7.08 -3.66
N PRO A 194 -18.53 -6.68 -3.66
CA PRO A 194 -18.17 -5.26 -3.69
C PRO A 194 -18.57 -4.64 -5.03
N PRO A 195 -18.69 -3.30 -5.13
CA PRO A 195 -19.07 -2.63 -6.37
C PRO A 195 -18.23 -3.11 -7.56
N ARG A 196 -18.84 -3.18 -8.75
CA ARG A 196 -18.19 -3.63 -9.99
C ARG A 196 -16.81 -3.01 -10.21
N VAL A 197 -16.63 -1.72 -9.88
CA VAL A 197 -15.35 -0.99 -9.98
C VAL A 197 -14.25 -1.63 -9.12
N ALA A 198 -14.57 -2.14 -7.93
CA ALA A 198 -13.61 -2.83 -7.08
C ALA A 198 -13.20 -4.19 -7.68
N ILE A 199 -14.14 -4.94 -8.27
CA ILE A 199 -13.84 -6.18 -9.00
C ILE A 199 -12.98 -5.88 -10.23
N GLU A 200 -13.30 -4.83 -10.98
CA GLU A 200 -12.52 -4.36 -12.13
C GLU A 200 -11.07 -4.03 -11.73
N ARG A 201 -10.86 -3.36 -10.58
CA ARG A 201 -9.52 -3.10 -10.02
C ARG A 201 -8.77 -4.39 -9.68
N LEU A 202 -9.44 -5.39 -9.11
CA LEU A 202 -8.83 -6.70 -8.82
C LEU A 202 -8.45 -7.42 -10.12
N ALA A 203 -9.33 -7.40 -11.14
CA ALA A 203 -9.08 -8.02 -12.44
C ALA A 203 -7.88 -7.37 -13.14
N HIS A 204 -7.83 -6.04 -13.16
CA HIS A 204 -6.69 -5.29 -13.70
C HIS A 204 -5.39 -5.62 -12.98
N MET A 205 -5.36 -5.53 -11.65
CA MET A 205 -4.15 -5.84 -10.90
C MET A 205 -3.69 -7.30 -11.11
N THR A 206 -4.62 -8.26 -11.16
CA THR A 206 -4.31 -9.67 -11.45
C THR A 206 -3.68 -9.81 -12.84
N ALA A 207 -4.25 -9.18 -13.86
CA ALA A 207 -3.71 -9.20 -15.22
C ALA A 207 -2.32 -8.56 -15.29
N GLN A 208 -2.09 -7.46 -14.57
CA GLN A 208 -0.80 -6.78 -14.51
C GLN A 208 0.27 -7.63 -13.85
N VAL A 209 -0.05 -8.27 -12.73
CA VAL A 209 0.82 -9.24 -12.03
C VAL A 209 1.18 -10.40 -12.96
N ILE A 210 0.20 -10.98 -13.68
CA ILE A 210 0.47 -12.04 -14.67
C ILE A 210 1.38 -11.55 -15.80
N ARG A 211 1.20 -10.32 -16.29
CA ARG A 211 2.07 -9.79 -17.36
C ARG A 211 3.50 -9.60 -16.88
N LEU A 212 3.69 -9.04 -15.68
CA LEU A 212 5.01 -8.82 -15.08
C LEU A 212 5.73 -10.13 -14.78
N ALA A 213 4.97 -11.18 -14.46
CA ALA A 213 5.47 -12.54 -14.31
C ALA A 213 5.90 -13.19 -15.64
N LYS A 214 5.74 -12.51 -16.78
CA LYS A 214 6.07 -12.99 -18.14
C LYS A 214 6.95 -11.98 -18.85
N THR A 215 8.07 -11.64 -18.22
CA THR A 215 9.08 -10.75 -18.77
C THR A 215 10.35 -11.51 -19.07
N ASP A 216 11.12 -11.08 -20.06
CA ASP A 216 12.41 -11.70 -20.40
C ASP A 216 13.46 -11.47 -19.32
N VAL A 217 13.49 -10.26 -18.76
CA VAL A 217 14.48 -9.83 -17.77
C VAL A 217 14.31 -10.50 -16.41
N ALA A 218 13.07 -10.76 -15.96
CA ALA A 218 12.81 -11.48 -14.71
C ALA A 218 12.68 -13.00 -14.90
N GLY A 219 12.37 -13.43 -16.13
CA GLY A 219 12.03 -14.82 -16.43
C GLY A 219 10.55 -15.13 -16.23
N ASN A 220 10.10 -16.22 -16.84
CA ASN A 220 8.72 -16.69 -16.74
C ASN A 220 8.41 -17.22 -15.33
N GLY A 221 7.34 -16.73 -14.71
CA GLY A 221 6.91 -17.09 -13.35
C GLY A 221 7.49 -16.20 -12.25
N TYR A 222 8.20 -15.13 -12.58
CA TYR A 222 8.86 -14.26 -11.61
C TYR A 222 8.50 -12.79 -11.80
N ILE A 223 8.26 -12.10 -10.70
CA ILE A 223 8.06 -10.64 -10.69
C ILE A 223 9.30 -10.00 -10.07
N ALA A 224 9.82 -8.99 -10.77
CA ALA A 224 10.90 -8.16 -10.26
C ALA A 224 10.37 -7.06 -9.34
N HIS A 225 10.96 -6.92 -8.16
CA HIS A 225 10.69 -5.83 -7.23
C HIS A 225 11.92 -4.96 -7.04
N HIS A 226 11.68 -3.65 -6.93
CA HIS A 226 12.70 -2.68 -6.55
C HIS A 226 12.18 -1.85 -5.38
N TYR A 227 12.92 -1.87 -4.28
CA TYR A 227 12.56 -1.21 -3.02
C TYR A 227 13.38 0.06 -2.84
N VAL A 228 12.71 1.11 -2.36
CA VAL A 228 13.35 2.33 -1.87
C VAL A 228 13.11 2.44 -0.37
N GLN A 229 14.16 2.77 0.37
CA GLN A 229 14.06 3.02 1.80
C GLN A 229 13.38 4.38 2.05
N ALA A 230 12.34 4.40 2.88
CA ALA A 230 11.71 5.62 3.36
C ALA A 230 12.53 6.32 4.45
N THR A 231 12.13 7.56 4.76
CA THR A 231 12.74 8.37 5.81
C THR A 231 12.62 7.75 7.19
N SER A 232 11.66 6.86 7.44
CA SER A 232 11.57 6.09 8.69
C SER A 232 12.45 4.83 8.73
N GLY A 233 12.99 4.41 7.59
CA GLY A 233 13.81 3.20 7.45
C GLY A 233 13.10 2.04 6.75
N ARG A 234 11.77 2.04 6.71
CA ARG A 234 10.92 1.03 6.03
C ARG A 234 11.25 0.91 4.54
N LEU A 235 11.07 -0.28 3.97
CA LEU A 235 11.21 -0.53 2.53
C LEU A 235 9.87 -0.39 1.81
N TYR A 236 9.86 0.36 0.71
CA TYR A 236 8.69 0.53 -0.15
C TYR A 236 9.02 0.11 -1.58
N ALA A 237 8.28 -0.87 -2.09
CA ALA A 237 8.37 -1.28 -3.48
C ALA A 237 7.84 -0.17 -4.41
N LYS A 238 8.53 -0.01 -5.55
CA LYS A 238 8.19 0.91 -6.64
C LYS A 238 7.39 0.19 -7.72
N GLY A 239 6.68 0.98 -8.54
CA GLY A 239 5.84 0.48 -9.63
C GLY A 239 4.70 -0.43 -9.15
N ILE A 240 4.23 -1.29 -10.05
CA ILE A 240 3.28 -2.36 -9.71
C ILE A 240 4.05 -3.47 -9.01
N ASN A 241 3.60 -3.84 -7.81
CA ASN A 241 4.30 -4.76 -6.94
C ASN A 241 3.34 -5.51 -6.02
N LEU A 242 3.83 -6.61 -5.43
CA LEU A 242 3.06 -7.45 -4.52
C LEU A 242 2.96 -6.90 -3.08
N GLN A 243 3.82 -5.95 -2.69
CA GLN A 243 3.76 -5.33 -1.35
C GLN A 243 2.46 -4.55 -1.16
N THR A 244 2.02 -3.83 -2.18
CA THR A 244 0.78 -3.03 -2.17
C THR A 244 -0.37 -3.67 -2.94
N ALA A 245 -0.22 -4.90 -3.43
CA ALA A 245 -1.28 -5.60 -4.14
C ALA A 245 -2.46 -5.92 -3.19
N PRO A 246 -3.71 -5.91 -3.68
CA PRO A 246 -4.86 -6.34 -2.89
C PRO A 246 -4.68 -7.75 -2.35
N GLY A 247 -5.22 -8.02 -1.15
CA GLY A 247 -5.01 -9.27 -0.43
C GLY A 247 -5.31 -10.52 -1.27
N LEU A 248 -6.42 -10.51 -2.03
CA LEU A 248 -6.80 -11.62 -2.91
C LEU A 248 -5.78 -11.88 -4.03
N VAL A 249 -5.26 -10.82 -4.66
CA VAL A 249 -4.23 -10.95 -5.70
C VAL A 249 -2.92 -11.45 -5.11
N LYS A 250 -2.56 -10.96 -3.92
CA LYS A 250 -1.36 -11.39 -3.19
C LYS A 250 -1.46 -12.87 -2.80
N GLN A 251 -2.62 -13.30 -2.28
CA GLN A 251 -2.89 -14.70 -1.96
C GLN A 251 -2.72 -15.59 -3.20
N ALA A 252 -3.32 -15.20 -4.33
CA ALA A 252 -3.17 -15.93 -5.59
C ALA A 252 -1.72 -15.97 -6.10
N ALA A 253 -0.99 -14.86 -5.99
CA ALA A 253 0.41 -14.80 -6.43
C ALA A 253 1.33 -15.65 -5.55
N LEU A 254 1.09 -15.73 -4.24
CA LEU A 254 1.99 -16.36 -3.26
C LEU A 254 1.41 -17.63 -2.66
N ALA A 255 0.48 -18.30 -3.36
CA ALA A 255 -0.18 -19.49 -2.85
C ALA A 255 0.83 -20.56 -2.40
N GLY A 256 0.63 -21.12 -1.21
CA GLY A 256 1.50 -22.13 -0.61
C GLY A 256 2.70 -21.60 0.19
N LEU A 257 3.07 -20.33 0.04
CA LEU A 257 4.11 -19.68 0.86
C LEU A 257 3.58 -19.39 2.27
N TRP A 258 4.47 -18.96 3.16
CA TRP A 258 4.14 -18.61 4.54
C TRP A 258 4.14 -17.09 4.72
N GLU A 259 3.06 -16.52 5.26
CA GLU A 259 2.97 -15.11 5.64
C GLU A 259 3.18 -14.97 7.15
N TYR A 260 4.01 -14.01 7.53
CA TYR A 260 4.32 -13.63 8.90
C TYR A 260 3.97 -12.16 9.11
N ASP A 261 3.36 -11.84 10.26
CA ASP A 261 2.93 -10.48 10.62
C ASP A 261 3.21 -10.21 12.10
N PHE A 262 3.79 -9.05 12.42
CA PHE A 262 4.00 -8.66 13.81
C PHE A 262 2.69 -8.19 14.44
N ALA A 263 2.13 -8.98 15.33
CA ALA A 263 0.79 -8.77 15.86
C ALA A 263 0.67 -7.44 16.61
N ASN A 264 -0.19 -6.54 16.11
CA ASN A 264 -0.52 -5.25 16.75
C ASN A 264 0.72 -4.45 17.17
N CYS A 265 1.75 -4.50 16.33
CA CYS A 265 3.09 -4.02 16.64
C CYS A 265 3.10 -2.59 17.20
N HIS A 266 2.31 -1.65 16.67
CA HIS A 266 2.30 -0.26 17.20
C HIS A 266 1.81 -0.15 18.63
N PHE A 267 0.75 -0.86 19.00
CA PHE A 267 0.24 -0.86 20.39
C PHE A 267 1.23 -1.53 21.33
N ALA A 268 1.85 -2.62 20.90
CA ALA A 268 2.89 -3.30 21.68
C ALA A 268 4.14 -2.43 21.87
N ILE A 269 4.58 -1.73 20.82
CA ILE A 269 5.76 -0.85 20.85
C ILE A 269 5.48 0.38 21.72
N ILE A 270 4.34 1.08 21.52
CA ILE A 270 4.05 2.30 22.30
C ILE A 270 3.94 2.00 23.79
N ALA A 271 3.34 0.87 24.18
CA ALA A 271 3.20 0.49 25.58
C ALA A 271 4.56 0.20 26.24
N GLN A 272 5.47 -0.47 25.51
CA GLN A 272 6.83 -0.73 25.99
C GLN A 272 7.66 0.55 26.06
N MET A 273 7.63 1.40 25.03
CA MET A 273 8.29 2.71 25.02
C MET A 273 7.78 3.61 26.16
N ALA A 274 6.47 3.68 26.36
CA ALA A 274 5.89 4.50 27.42
C ALA A 274 6.37 4.07 28.80
N ARG A 275 6.45 2.75 29.03
CA ARG A 275 6.95 2.17 30.28
C ARG A 275 8.42 2.53 30.53
N GLU A 276 9.26 2.50 29.50
CA GLU A 276 10.66 2.98 29.57
C GLU A 276 10.76 4.46 29.94
N HIS A 277 9.72 5.24 29.62
CA HIS A 277 9.59 6.65 29.96
C HIS A 277 8.69 6.91 31.19
N GLY A 278 8.47 5.90 32.04
CA GLY A 278 7.77 6.04 33.33
C GLY A 278 6.25 6.17 33.24
N HIS A 279 5.64 5.82 32.10
CA HIS A 279 4.19 5.85 31.92
C HIS A 279 3.62 4.46 31.66
N GLN A 280 2.64 4.04 32.44
CA GLN A 280 2.00 2.73 32.32
C GLN A 280 0.68 2.82 31.55
N CYS A 281 0.64 2.24 30.34
CA CYS A 281 -0.56 2.20 29.51
C CYS A 281 -1.50 1.05 29.90
N SER A 282 -2.28 1.23 30.97
CA SER A 282 -3.14 0.17 31.51
C SER A 282 -4.28 -0.24 30.58
N ALA A 283 -4.88 0.69 29.85
CA ALA A 283 -5.95 0.39 28.89
C ALA A 283 -5.39 -0.28 27.63
N ILE A 284 -4.23 0.17 27.14
CA ILE A 284 -3.53 -0.51 26.02
C ILE A 284 -3.12 -1.93 26.43
N ALA A 285 -2.61 -2.14 27.64
CA ALA A 285 -2.23 -3.47 28.11
C ALA A 285 -3.43 -4.44 28.13
N ARG A 286 -4.60 -3.99 28.62
CA ARG A 286 -5.84 -4.79 28.56
C ARG A 286 -6.27 -5.08 27.13
N TYR A 287 -6.18 -4.10 26.24
CA TYR A 287 -6.49 -4.27 24.82
C TYR A 287 -5.58 -5.29 24.14
N LEU A 288 -4.29 -5.30 24.46
CA LEU A 288 -3.34 -6.27 23.91
C LEU A 288 -3.61 -7.70 24.42
N ALA A 289 -4.09 -7.85 25.66
CA ALA A 289 -4.41 -9.15 26.26
C ALA A 289 -5.66 -9.79 25.62
N ASP A 290 -6.70 -9.02 25.30
CA ASP A 290 -7.90 -9.53 24.62
C ASP A 290 -8.41 -8.56 23.54
N LYS A 291 -7.76 -8.65 22.38
CA LYS A 291 -7.99 -7.78 21.22
C LYS A 291 -9.40 -7.91 20.66
N ALA A 292 -9.88 -9.14 20.53
CA ALA A 292 -11.16 -9.45 19.90
C ALA A 292 -12.32 -9.01 20.82
N ALA A 293 -12.28 -9.38 22.10
CA ALA A 293 -13.33 -8.97 23.03
C ALA A 293 -13.39 -7.46 23.21
N THR A 294 -12.23 -6.78 23.27
CA THR A 294 -12.20 -5.31 23.40
C THR A 294 -12.79 -4.62 22.17
N ARG A 295 -12.43 -5.05 20.96
CA ARG A 295 -13.00 -4.46 19.73
C ARG A 295 -14.50 -4.73 19.62
N TRP A 296 -14.94 -5.95 19.96
CA TRP A 296 -16.35 -6.31 19.98
C TRP A 296 -17.13 -5.46 20.99
N ALA A 297 -16.63 -5.28 22.21
CA ALA A 297 -17.28 -4.47 23.23
C ALA A 297 -17.37 -2.99 22.84
N ILE A 298 -16.33 -2.44 22.22
CA ILE A 298 -16.34 -1.06 21.67
C ILE A 298 -17.36 -0.96 20.53
N ALA A 299 -17.35 -1.92 19.61
CA ALA A 299 -18.22 -1.97 18.45
C ALA A 299 -19.71 -2.02 18.86
N ALA A 300 -20.05 -2.92 19.79
CA ALA A 300 -21.40 -3.08 20.31
C ALA A 300 -21.93 -1.79 20.98
N GLN A 301 -21.11 -1.13 21.81
CA GLN A 301 -21.52 0.11 22.50
C GLN A 301 -21.63 1.31 21.56
N ALA A 302 -20.78 1.40 20.54
CA ALA A 302 -20.81 2.49 19.57
C ALA A 302 -21.82 2.28 18.42
N GLY A 303 -22.33 1.06 18.26
CA GLY A 303 -23.18 0.68 17.12
C GLY A 303 -22.42 0.71 15.79
N ILE A 304 -21.21 0.14 15.77
CA ILE A 304 -20.31 0.01 14.60
C ILE A 304 -19.83 -1.43 14.47
N THR A 305 -19.07 -1.75 13.42
CA THR A 305 -18.39 -3.06 13.30
C THR A 305 -17.15 -3.18 14.17
N GLU A 306 -16.75 -4.42 14.45
CA GLU A 306 -15.41 -4.72 14.96
C GLU A 306 -14.31 -4.17 14.02
N ALA A 307 -14.53 -4.23 12.70
CA ALA A 307 -13.58 -3.73 11.70
C ALA A 307 -13.42 -2.20 11.74
N GLN A 308 -14.53 -1.48 11.87
CA GLN A 308 -14.58 -0.03 12.07
C GLN A 308 -13.96 0.34 13.42
N ALA A 309 -14.25 -0.40 14.49
CA ALA A 309 -13.60 -0.19 15.79
C ALA A 309 -12.07 -0.35 15.67
N LYS A 310 -11.58 -1.35 14.93
CA LYS A 310 -10.15 -1.51 14.62
C LYS A 310 -9.60 -0.30 13.85
N VAL A 311 -10.31 0.18 12.82
CA VAL A 311 -9.91 1.38 12.05
C VAL A 311 -9.83 2.61 12.95
N CYS A 312 -10.83 2.84 13.81
CA CYS A 312 -10.85 3.98 14.72
C CYS A 312 -9.72 3.92 15.76
N LEU A 313 -9.43 2.73 16.32
CA LEU A 313 -8.30 2.55 17.25
C LEU A 313 -6.96 2.84 16.57
N LEU A 314 -6.77 2.39 15.32
CA LEU A 314 -5.58 2.72 14.53
C LEU A 314 -5.50 4.23 14.23
N ALA A 315 -6.63 4.87 13.89
CA ALA A 315 -6.68 6.32 13.67
C ALA A 315 -6.21 7.10 14.91
N VAL A 316 -6.66 6.68 16.11
CA VAL A 316 -6.21 7.27 17.38
C VAL A 316 -4.71 7.09 17.61
N MET A 317 -4.15 5.89 17.34
CA MET A 317 -2.71 5.63 17.43
C MET A 317 -1.90 6.66 16.61
N TYR A 318 -2.39 6.99 15.43
CA TYR A 318 -1.76 7.96 14.53
C TYR A 318 -2.21 9.40 14.74
N GLY A 319 -2.92 9.69 15.82
CA GLY A 319 -3.20 11.05 16.28
C GLY A 319 -4.50 11.66 15.79
N ALA A 320 -5.45 10.86 15.29
CA ALA A 320 -6.82 11.34 15.05
C ALA A 320 -7.41 11.93 16.34
N ARG A 321 -8.07 13.09 16.19
CA ARG A 321 -8.71 13.79 17.31
C ARG A 321 -10.05 13.13 17.64
N ALA A 322 -10.40 13.09 18.92
CA ALA A 322 -11.77 12.81 19.35
C ALA A 322 -12.63 14.06 19.10
N SER A 323 -13.04 14.25 17.85
CA SER A 323 -13.85 15.38 17.39
C SER A 323 -14.89 14.86 16.42
N GLU A 324 -16.11 15.41 16.52
CA GLU A 324 -17.27 15.02 15.73
C GLU A 324 -17.28 15.64 14.33
N TRP A 325 -16.31 16.52 14.02
CA TRP A 325 -16.23 17.19 12.72
C TRP A 325 -15.94 16.19 11.59
N HIS A 326 -16.74 16.22 10.53
CA HIS A 326 -16.82 15.15 9.51
C HIS A 326 -15.52 14.87 8.76
N GLU A 327 -14.65 15.85 8.56
CA GLU A 327 -13.37 15.65 7.86
C GLU A 327 -12.29 15.04 8.76
N ASN A 328 -12.58 14.79 10.05
CA ASN A 328 -11.66 14.00 10.87
C ASN A 328 -11.76 12.53 10.50
N ALA A 329 -10.62 11.84 10.52
CA ALA A 329 -10.47 10.44 10.12
C ALA A 329 -11.47 9.45 10.77
N ILE A 330 -11.99 9.75 11.97
CA ILE A 330 -12.95 8.89 12.66
C ILE A 330 -14.39 9.15 12.16
N PRO A 331 -14.96 10.37 12.25
CA PRO A 331 -16.23 10.70 11.60
C PRO A 331 -16.29 10.38 10.11
N GLU A 332 -15.21 10.57 9.36
CA GLU A 332 -15.11 10.17 7.95
C GLU A 332 -15.31 8.65 7.80
N ALA A 333 -14.74 7.86 8.72
CA ALA A 333 -14.77 6.39 8.68
C ALA A 333 -16.10 5.76 9.14
N ILE A 334 -16.83 6.38 10.06
CA ILE A 334 -18.01 5.74 10.68
C ILE A 334 -19.26 6.62 10.69
N GLY A 335 -19.17 7.84 10.17
CA GLY A 335 -20.23 8.84 10.28
C GLY A 335 -20.18 9.60 11.61
N GLN A 336 -20.72 10.83 11.60
CA GLN A 336 -20.69 11.74 12.75
C GLN A 336 -21.41 11.17 13.98
N GLU A 337 -22.61 10.62 13.80
CA GLU A 337 -23.41 10.08 14.91
C GLU A 337 -22.73 8.90 15.60
N ALA A 338 -22.17 7.98 14.80
CA ALA A 338 -21.44 6.83 15.34
C ALA A 338 -20.14 7.28 16.03
N ALA A 339 -19.45 8.30 15.51
CA ALA A 339 -18.30 8.89 16.16
C ALA A 339 -18.66 9.52 17.52
N ALA A 340 -19.78 10.25 17.60
CA ALA A 340 -20.28 10.83 18.85
C ALA A 340 -20.59 9.74 19.90
N ARG A 341 -21.17 8.60 19.48
CA ARG A 341 -21.36 7.43 20.37
C ARG A 341 -20.02 6.81 20.77
N LEU A 342 -19.11 6.60 19.82
CA LEU A 342 -17.78 6.00 20.05
C LEU A 342 -16.97 6.80 21.08
N PHE A 343 -16.98 8.13 21.03
CA PHE A 343 -16.24 8.97 21.97
C PHE A 343 -16.79 8.91 23.41
N LYS A 344 -18.03 8.43 23.59
CA LYS A 344 -18.62 8.17 24.91
C LYS A 344 -18.30 6.77 25.44
N VAL A 345 -17.83 5.84 24.61
CA VAL A 345 -17.44 4.49 25.03
C VAL A 345 -16.21 4.57 25.94
N ALA A 346 -16.37 4.16 27.20
CA ALA A 346 -15.35 4.28 28.23
C ALA A 346 -14.03 3.58 27.86
N GLN A 347 -14.10 2.39 27.27
CA GLN A 347 -12.94 1.63 26.82
C GLN A 347 -12.17 2.36 25.71
N PHE A 348 -12.87 2.88 24.71
CA PHE A 348 -12.26 3.65 23.62
C PHE A 348 -11.59 4.93 24.14
N LYS A 349 -12.28 5.67 25.02
CA LYS A 349 -11.75 6.88 25.66
C LYS A 349 -10.50 6.60 26.49
N ALA A 350 -10.49 5.49 27.24
CA ALA A 350 -9.35 5.06 28.03
C ALA A 350 -8.13 4.75 27.15
N ILE A 351 -8.31 3.99 26.07
CA ILE A 351 -7.22 3.69 25.12
C ILE A 351 -6.71 4.98 24.45
N SER A 352 -7.61 5.87 24.04
CA SER A 352 -7.24 7.16 23.42
C SER A 352 -6.43 8.05 24.36
N THR A 353 -6.81 8.05 25.65
CA THR A 353 -6.09 8.78 26.70
C THR A 353 -4.71 8.18 26.93
N ASP A 354 -4.60 6.85 27.04
CA ASP A 354 -3.31 6.15 27.15
C ASP A 354 -2.39 6.50 25.98
N VAL A 355 -2.88 6.47 24.72
CA VAL A 355 -2.08 6.83 23.54
C VAL A 355 -1.59 8.29 23.64
N ALA A 356 -2.45 9.21 24.05
CA ALA A 356 -2.09 10.62 24.17
C ALA A 356 -1.03 10.85 25.26
N GLN A 357 -1.21 10.24 26.43
CA GLN A 357 -0.28 10.33 27.56
C GLN A 357 1.05 9.64 27.27
N ALA A 358 1.02 8.44 26.68
CA ALA A 358 2.20 7.72 26.22
C ALA A 358 3.03 8.56 25.25
N ARG A 359 2.40 9.09 24.20
CA ARG A 359 3.06 9.97 23.23
C ARG A 359 3.69 11.20 23.90
N HIS A 360 2.99 11.82 24.85
CA HIS A 360 3.55 12.96 25.59
C HIS A 360 4.79 12.53 26.40
N ALA A 361 4.70 11.47 27.19
CA ALA A 361 5.79 10.96 28.02
C ALA A 361 7.01 10.56 27.19
N ILE A 362 6.81 9.80 26.10
CA ILE A 362 7.85 9.35 25.19
C ILE A 362 8.56 10.56 24.55
N LEU A 363 7.81 11.48 23.93
CA LEU A 363 8.41 12.61 23.21
C LEU A 363 9.12 13.59 24.15
N LYS A 364 8.62 13.77 25.38
CA LYS A 364 9.27 14.58 26.42
C LYS A 364 10.57 13.93 26.90
N GLY A 365 10.56 12.61 27.08
CA GLY A 365 11.72 11.83 27.55
C GLY A 365 12.71 11.43 26.46
N TRP A 366 12.42 11.66 25.19
CA TRP A 366 13.24 11.15 24.08
C TRP A 366 14.58 11.88 23.95
N LYS A 367 15.66 11.16 24.27
CA LYS A 367 17.03 11.70 24.27
C LYS A 367 17.76 11.57 22.94
N HIS A 368 17.36 10.64 22.07
CA HIS A 368 18.06 10.38 20.81
C HIS A 368 17.77 11.47 19.77
N ARG A 369 18.64 12.46 19.72
CA ARG A 369 18.57 13.60 18.80
C ARG A 369 19.92 13.83 18.13
N THR A 370 19.88 14.37 16.92
CA THR A 370 21.07 14.87 16.23
C THR A 370 21.49 16.22 16.82
N SER A 371 22.70 16.69 16.48
CA SER A 371 23.21 18.01 16.90
C SER A 371 22.32 19.18 16.49
N ASN A 372 21.63 19.09 15.35
CA ASN A 372 20.66 20.08 14.88
C ASN A 372 19.23 19.87 15.45
N GLY A 373 19.07 19.09 16.51
CA GLY A 373 17.81 18.92 17.25
C GLY A 373 16.77 18.01 16.59
N ARG A 374 17.11 17.33 15.49
CA ARG A 374 16.23 16.37 14.82
C ARG A 374 16.08 15.11 15.66
N LEU A 375 14.89 14.52 15.64
CA LEU A 375 14.57 13.34 16.42
C LEU A 375 14.94 12.08 15.62
N THR A 376 15.71 11.17 16.23
CA THR A 376 16.19 9.95 15.58
C THR A 376 15.41 8.73 16.08
N ASN A 377 15.06 7.82 15.17
CA ASN A 377 14.35 6.58 15.49
C ASN A 377 15.30 5.39 15.69
N ALA A 378 14.74 4.21 16.04
CA ALA A 378 15.52 3.01 16.31
C ALA A 378 16.32 2.49 15.08
N PHE A 379 15.93 2.86 13.87
CA PHE A 379 16.65 2.53 12.63
C PHE A 379 17.80 3.51 12.32
N GLY A 380 17.96 4.56 13.12
CA GLY A 380 18.98 5.60 12.92
C GLY A 380 18.58 6.69 11.93
N LYS A 381 17.30 6.78 11.53
CA LYS A 381 16.82 7.86 10.66
C LYS A 381 16.24 9.02 11.45
N SER A 382 16.33 10.23 10.90
CA SER A 382 15.91 11.45 11.59
C SER A 382 14.73 12.16 10.93
N ILE A 383 13.83 12.71 11.76
CA ILE A 383 12.73 13.60 11.37
C ILE A 383 12.92 14.98 12.02
N ASP A 384 12.37 16.03 11.41
CA ASP A 384 12.42 17.39 11.96
C ASP A 384 11.88 17.43 13.41
N GLY A 385 12.62 18.07 14.31
CA GLY A 385 12.20 18.28 15.70
C GLY A 385 10.93 19.12 15.83
N LYS A 386 10.60 19.95 14.81
CA LYS A 386 9.40 20.79 14.73
C LYS A 386 8.19 20.09 14.10
N ALA A 387 8.32 18.85 13.62
CA ALA A 387 7.21 18.07 13.10
C ALA A 387 6.07 17.93 14.13
N LYS A 388 4.86 17.56 13.70
CA LYS A 388 3.74 17.38 14.63
C LYS A 388 4.03 16.19 15.57
N PRO A 389 3.53 16.20 16.82
CA PRO A 389 3.74 15.09 17.76
C PRO A 389 3.33 13.72 17.21
N ALA A 390 2.24 13.65 16.44
CA ALA A 390 1.80 12.42 15.77
C ALA A 390 2.83 11.91 14.75
N GLU A 391 3.40 12.81 13.95
CA GLU A 391 4.41 12.49 12.92
C GLU A 391 5.70 11.99 13.56
N LYS A 392 6.15 12.64 14.65
CA LYS A 392 7.29 12.17 15.45
C LYS A 392 7.03 10.77 16.02
N MET A 393 5.85 10.53 16.58
CA MET A 393 5.50 9.23 17.14
C MET A 393 5.48 8.14 16.05
N ALA A 394 4.85 8.41 14.90
CA ALA A 394 4.85 7.49 13.77
C ALA A 394 6.27 7.18 13.30
N HIS A 395 7.14 8.19 13.19
CA HIS A 395 8.55 8.00 12.82
C HIS A 395 9.32 7.09 13.79
N LEU A 396 9.06 7.18 15.10
CA LEU A 396 9.64 6.30 16.11
C LEU A 396 9.16 4.86 15.99
N LEU A 397 7.84 4.66 15.91
CA LEU A 397 7.23 3.34 15.78
C LEU A 397 7.72 2.63 14.50
N GLN A 398 7.71 3.35 13.38
CA GLN A 398 8.16 2.82 12.10
C GLN A 398 9.64 2.47 12.06
N GLY A 399 10.47 3.17 12.84
CA GLY A 399 11.88 2.84 13.00
C GLY A 399 12.09 1.50 13.71
N VAL A 400 11.23 1.16 14.68
CA VAL A 400 11.27 -0.15 15.35
C VAL A 400 10.86 -1.26 14.40
N GLU A 401 9.76 -1.10 13.65
CA GLU A 401 9.33 -2.09 12.67
C GLU A 401 10.38 -2.34 11.58
N ALA A 402 10.97 -1.26 11.04
CA ALA A 402 12.03 -1.40 10.05
C ALA A 402 13.21 -2.19 10.61
N ARG A 403 13.54 -1.98 11.90
CA ARG A 403 14.64 -2.69 12.56
C ARG A 403 14.28 -4.14 12.88
N ALA A 404 13.03 -4.41 13.23
CA ALA A 404 12.51 -5.76 13.43
C ALA A 404 12.53 -6.57 12.12
N LEU A 405 12.01 -5.99 11.02
CA LEU A 405 12.07 -6.61 9.69
C LEU A 405 13.51 -6.84 9.23
N LYS A 406 14.41 -5.89 9.48
CA LYS A 406 15.83 -6.07 9.18
C LYS A 406 16.41 -7.26 9.92
N ALA A 407 16.11 -7.42 11.22
CA ALA A 407 16.57 -8.56 12.00
C ALA A 407 16.06 -9.90 11.43
N ALA A 408 14.80 -9.97 11.00
CA ALA A 408 14.24 -11.15 10.37
C ALA A 408 14.93 -11.48 9.03
N ILE A 409 15.19 -10.48 8.20
CA ILE A 409 15.87 -10.63 6.90
C ILE A 409 17.34 -11.02 7.07
N ASP A 410 18.03 -10.45 8.05
CA ASP A 410 19.42 -10.84 8.35
C ASP A 410 19.52 -12.29 8.82
N LEU A 411 18.50 -12.79 9.53
CA LEU A 411 18.43 -14.17 10.01
C LEU A 411 18.06 -15.16 8.89
N HIS A 412 17.17 -14.76 7.98
CA HIS A 412 16.64 -15.60 6.89
C HIS A 412 16.71 -14.91 5.52
N PRO A 413 17.93 -14.59 5.03
CA PRO A 413 18.11 -13.77 3.83
C PRO A 413 17.72 -14.48 2.53
N SER A 414 17.59 -15.81 2.55
CA SER A 414 17.30 -16.63 1.36
C SER A 414 15.85 -17.09 1.30
N GLU A 415 15.20 -17.24 2.46
CA GLU A 415 13.84 -17.73 2.59
C GLU A 415 12.82 -16.61 2.50
N ILE A 416 13.15 -15.40 2.99
CA ILE A 416 12.27 -14.24 2.92
C ILE A 416 12.34 -13.63 1.52
N VAL A 417 11.22 -13.66 0.81
CA VAL A 417 11.12 -13.24 -0.61
C VAL A 417 10.32 -11.97 -0.82
N LEU A 418 9.44 -11.60 0.12
CA LEU A 418 8.63 -10.39 0.03
C LEU A 418 8.50 -9.72 1.39
N VAL A 419 8.84 -8.43 1.47
CA VAL A 419 8.60 -7.61 2.67
C VAL A 419 7.30 -6.82 2.56
N GLN A 420 6.59 -6.71 3.68
CA GLN A 420 5.40 -5.89 3.89
C GLN A 420 5.72 -4.80 4.94
N HIS A 421 4.72 -4.05 5.41
CA HIS A 421 4.97 -2.95 6.37
C HIS A 421 5.45 -3.46 7.73
N ASP A 422 4.75 -4.45 8.26
CA ASP A 422 4.90 -5.07 9.57
C ASP A 422 5.03 -6.60 9.48
N GLY A 423 5.33 -7.11 8.28
CA GLY A 423 5.38 -8.54 8.01
C GLY A 423 6.21 -8.90 6.78
N PHE A 424 6.26 -10.19 6.47
CA PHE A 424 6.98 -10.72 5.31
C PHE A 424 6.40 -12.06 4.85
N ALA A 425 6.72 -12.46 3.63
CA ALA A 425 6.44 -13.80 3.10
C ALA A 425 7.73 -14.60 2.93
N ALA A 426 7.67 -15.88 3.27
CA ALA A 426 8.80 -16.81 3.16
C ALA A 426 8.43 -18.06 2.35
N THR A 427 9.44 -18.64 1.70
CA THR A 427 9.31 -19.88 0.91
C THR A 427 9.22 -21.14 1.77
N ALA A 428 9.64 -21.07 3.03
CA ALA A 428 9.59 -22.15 3.99
C ALA A 428 8.95 -21.71 5.31
N GLN A 429 8.52 -22.69 6.11
CA GLN A 429 8.08 -22.41 7.47
C GLN A 429 9.30 -22.11 8.35
N LEU A 430 9.34 -20.90 8.90
CA LEU A 430 10.40 -20.39 9.75
C LEU A 430 9.99 -20.51 11.23
N LYS A 431 11.00 -20.56 12.12
CA LYS A 431 10.78 -20.68 13.56
C LYS A 431 10.47 -19.30 14.15
N GLU A 432 9.23 -19.07 14.55
CA GLU A 432 8.79 -17.78 15.13
C GLU A 432 9.64 -17.34 16.31
N GLN A 433 9.97 -18.28 17.22
CA GLN A 433 10.77 -17.99 18.41
C GLN A 433 12.16 -17.44 18.07
N ALA A 434 12.84 -18.02 17.07
CA ALA A 434 14.16 -17.53 16.65
C ALA A 434 14.08 -16.10 16.10
N ILE A 435 13.00 -15.80 15.36
CA ILE A 435 12.75 -14.47 14.80
C ILE A 435 12.43 -13.48 15.91
N THR A 436 11.53 -13.80 16.84
CA THR A 436 11.17 -12.89 17.94
C THR A 436 12.33 -12.65 18.89
N GLU A 437 13.19 -13.62 19.13
CA GLU A 437 14.45 -13.46 19.89
C GLU A 437 15.44 -12.54 19.17
N ALA A 438 15.66 -12.74 17.86
CA ALA A 438 16.51 -11.87 17.05
C ALA A 438 15.98 -10.43 17.00
N VAL A 439 14.66 -10.26 16.87
CA VAL A 439 13.98 -8.97 16.91
C VAL A 439 14.13 -8.31 18.27
N PHE A 440 13.96 -9.05 19.37
CA PHE A 440 14.17 -8.51 20.72
C PHE A 440 15.61 -8.05 20.92
N LYS A 441 16.60 -8.88 20.55
CA LYS A 441 18.02 -8.50 20.60
C LYS A 441 18.33 -7.27 19.77
N ALA A 442 17.71 -7.15 18.60
CA ALA A 442 17.93 -6.04 17.70
C ALA A 442 17.26 -4.75 18.19
N THR A 443 16.02 -4.82 18.68
CA THR A 443 15.18 -3.63 18.91
C THR A 443 15.03 -3.24 20.38
N GLY A 444 15.24 -4.16 21.31
CA GLY A 444 14.88 -4.01 22.72
C GLY A 444 13.40 -4.28 23.03
N TYR A 445 12.56 -4.49 22.02
CA TYR A 445 11.11 -4.65 22.18
C TYR A 445 10.68 -6.09 21.92
N ARG A 446 9.80 -6.60 22.78
CA ARG A 446 9.18 -7.93 22.58
C ARG A 446 7.98 -7.76 21.64
N LEU A 447 8.05 -8.41 20.49
CA LEU A 447 6.96 -8.44 19.51
C LEU A 447 6.49 -9.87 19.30
N GLU A 448 5.18 -10.06 19.23
CA GLU A 448 4.57 -11.32 18.85
C GLU A 448 4.54 -11.45 17.32
N LEU A 449 4.73 -12.66 16.82
CA LEU A 449 4.72 -12.96 15.40
C LEU A 449 3.58 -13.95 15.12
N GLU A 450 2.63 -13.55 14.29
CA GLU A 450 1.59 -14.42 13.76
C GLU A 450 2.07 -15.03 12.44
N LYS A 451 1.86 -16.33 12.25
CA LYS A 451 2.14 -17.02 10.97
C LYS A 451 0.88 -17.67 10.41
N LYS A 452 0.80 -17.75 9.09
CA LYS A 452 -0.18 -18.58 8.37
C LYS A 452 0.33 -19.00 7.01
N GLN A 453 -0.13 -20.15 6.53
CA GLN A 453 0.11 -20.52 5.14
C GLN A 453 -0.85 -19.74 4.22
N ILE A 454 -0.33 -19.22 3.13
CA ILE A 454 -1.10 -18.42 2.17
C ILE A 454 -1.96 -19.37 1.34
N GLN A 455 -3.28 -19.20 1.46
CA GLN A 455 -4.27 -19.93 0.69
C GLN A 455 -5.15 -18.96 -0.10
N VAL A 456 -5.58 -19.39 -1.29
CA VAL A 456 -6.45 -18.62 -2.18
C VAL A 456 -7.88 -19.09 -1.99
N SER A 457 -8.74 -18.22 -1.48
CA SER A 457 -10.18 -18.47 -1.45
C SER A 457 -10.90 -17.16 -1.76
N PRO A 458 -11.34 -16.94 -3.01
CA PRO A 458 -12.11 -15.77 -3.39
C PRO A 458 -13.37 -15.62 -2.53
N ASP A 459 -14.11 -16.71 -2.33
CA ASP A 459 -15.36 -16.68 -1.57
C ASP A 459 -15.10 -16.31 -0.11
N ALA A 460 -14.11 -16.93 0.56
CA ALA A 460 -13.75 -16.55 1.93
C ALA A 460 -13.21 -15.11 2.02
N TYR A 461 -12.57 -14.60 0.96
CA TYR A 461 -12.09 -13.23 0.90
C TYR A 461 -13.26 -12.23 0.92
N PHE A 462 -14.29 -12.45 0.08
CA PHE A 462 -15.46 -11.57 0.03
C PHE A 462 -16.41 -11.78 1.20
N LEU A 463 -16.53 -12.99 1.75
CA LEU A 463 -17.24 -13.23 3.03
C LEU A 463 -16.62 -12.43 4.18
N LYS A 464 -15.29 -12.42 4.28
CA LYS A 464 -14.58 -11.58 5.26
C LYS A 464 -14.77 -10.08 5.00
N SER A 465 -14.84 -9.66 3.73
CA SER A 465 -15.16 -8.28 3.38
C SER A 465 -16.61 -7.89 3.71
N ARG A 466 -17.58 -8.82 3.60
CA ARG A 466 -18.98 -8.64 4.01
C ARG A 466 -19.13 -8.44 5.51
N MET A 467 -18.46 -9.25 6.34
CA MET A 467 -18.41 -9.00 7.79
C MET A 467 -17.83 -7.62 8.14
N GLN A 468 -17.05 -7.02 7.23
CA GLN A 468 -16.51 -5.67 7.35
C GLN A 468 -17.42 -4.59 6.73
N SER A 469 -18.36 -4.93 5.84
CA SER A 469 -19.18 -3.98 5.05
C SER A 469 -20.70 -4.02 5.27
N GLU A 470 -21.28 -5.09 5.82
CA GLU A 470 -22.73 -5.20 6.06
C GLU A 470 -23.25 -4.48 7.31
N ILE A 471 -22.42 -3.61 7.85
CA ILE A 471 -22.73 -2.81 9.02
C ILE A 471 -22.34 -1.37 8.65
N GLY A 472 -23.28 -0.70 7.99
CA GLY A 472 -23.20 0.71 7.59
C GLY A 472 -22.35 0.99 6.35
N PRO A 473 -22.64 2.08 5.61
CA PRO A 473 -21.99 2.40 4.34
C PRO A 473 -20.46 2.45 4.50
N GLN A 474 -19.75 1.91 3.52
CA GLN A 474 -18.30 2.06 3.48
C GLN A 474 -17.95 3.55 3.43
N PRO A 475 -17.14 4.04 4.37
CA PRO A 475 -16.62 5.39 4.30
C PRO A 475 -15.65 5.55 3.14
N ALA A 476 -15.52 6.79 2.65
CA ALA A 476 -14.42 7.20 1.80
C ALA A 476 -13.07 6.79 2.43
N PRO A 477 -12.05 6.46 1.62
CA PRO A 477 -10.74 6.09 2.13
C PRO A 477 -10.15 7.23 2.96
N VAL A 478 -10.13 7.04 4.29
CA VAL A 478 -9.54 7.91 5.33
C VAL A 478 -8.45 8.81 4.77
N LEU A 479 -8.79 10.08 4.52
CA LEU A 479 -7.89 11.10 3.98
C LEU A 479 -6.87 11.62 5.01
N GLY A 480 -6.95 11.17 6.26
CA GLY A 480 -6.09 11.64 7.36
C GLY A 480 -4.82 10.82 7.66
N LEU A 481 -4.57 9.69 6.97
CA LEU A 481 -3.44 8.80 7.25
C LEU A 481 -2.49 8.60 6.07
N ARG A 482 -2.50 9.55 5.12
CA ARG A 482 -1.47 9.60 4.10
C ARG A 482 -0.23 10.25 4.69
N ASP A 483 0.87 9.49 4.56
CA ASP A 483 2.23 9.87 4.85
C ASP A 483 2.45 11.39 4.76
N SER A 484 2.49 12.02 5.93
CA SER A 484 3.00 13.38 6.15
C SER A 484 4.53 13.42 5.98
N LEU A 485 5.03 12.69 4.99
CA LEU A 485 6.40 12.66 4.55
C LEU A 485 6.36 12.85 3.03
N ALA A 486 6.20 14.12 2.66
CA ALA A 486 6.38 14.63 1.33
C ALA A 486 7.69 14.11 0.71
N HIS A 487 7.58 13.42 -0.43
CA HIS A 487 8.08 13.83 -1.76
C HIS A 487 8.03 12.69 -2.77
#